data_AF-A0A929ASW1-F1
#
_entry.id   AF-A0A929ASW1-F1
#
_cell.length_a   1.000
_cell.length_b   1.000
_cell.length_c   1.000
_cell.angle_alpha   90.00
_cell.angle_beta   90.00
_cell.angle_gamma   90.00
#
_symmetry.space_group_name_H-M   'P 1'
#
loop_
_entity.id
_entity.type
_entity.pdbx_description
1 polymer ?
#
loop_
_entity_poly.entity_id
_entity_poly.type
_entity_poly.pdbx_seq_one_letter_code
_entity_poly.pdbx_strand_id
1 'polypeptide(L)' 'MLSDSIKSTIKDAATKLTDNRKRAFMAKVTEDYFEGSARKAETVLGWYRHSVQLGLHERQTGIVCVDNYQTRGRQS' A
#
# COMPACT_ATOMS: atom_id res chain seq x y z
N MET A 1 1.85 -9.39 -17.91
CA MET A 1 1.16 -8.15 -17.44
C MET A 1 -0.03 -8.60 -16.58
N LEU A 2 -0.28 -7.98 -15.41
CA LEU A 2 -1.45 -8.35 -14.58
C LEU A 2 -2.75 -8.19 -15.40
N SER A 3 -3.68 -9.13 -15.30
CA SER A 3 -5.00 -9.00 -15.90
C SER A 3 -5.82 -7.94 -15.17
N ASP A 4 -6.77 -7.31 -15.86
CA ASP A 4 -7.58 -6.23 -15.26
C ASP A 4 -8.49 -6.74 -14.14
N SER A 5 -8.95 -7.98 -14.22
CA SER A 5 -9.68 -8.64 -13.13
C SER A 5 -8.82 -8.73 -11.86
N ILE A 6 -7.57 -9.19 -11.97
CA ILE A 6 -6.65 -9.27 -10.83
C ILE A 6 -6.34 -7.89 -10.27
N LYS A 7 -6.08 -6.89 -11.13
CA LYS A 7 -5.86 -5.51 -10.68
C LYS A 7 -7.06 -4.98 -9.88
N SER A 8 -8.28 -5.24 -10.36
CA SER A 8 -9.52 -4.83 -9.68
C SER A 8 -9.63 -5.48 -8.30
N THR A 9 -9.43 -6.80 -8.21
CA THR A 9 -9.46 -7.52 -6.93
C THR A 9 -8.40 -7.02 -5.95
N ILE A 10 -7.17 -6.75 -6.40
CA ILE A 10 -6.11 -6.20 -5.55
C ILE A 10 -6.48 -4.80 -5.03
N LYS A 11 -7.05 -3.96 -5.91
CA LYS A 11 -7.47 -2.61 -5.53
C LYS A 11 -8.62 -2.65 -4.53
N ASP A 12 -9.61 -3.51 -4.74
CA ASP A 12 -10.72 -3.74 -3.81
C ASP A 12 -10.24 -4.28 -2.45
N ALA A 13 -9.29 -5.21 -2.43
CA ALA A 13 -8.68 -5.66 -1.17
C ALA A 13 -7.99 -4.50 -0.44
N ALA A 14 -7.25 -3.65 -1.16
CA ALA A 14 -6.56 -2.51 -0.56
C ALA A 14 -7.51 -1.42 -0.03
N THR A 15 -8.71 -1.24 -0.60
CA THR A 15 -9.69 -0.27 -0.08
C THR A 15 -10.35 -0.74 1.21
N LYS A 16 -10.45 -2.06 1.42
CA LYS A 16 -11.02 -2.67 2.64
C LYS A 16 -10.05 -2.67 3.84
N LEU A 17 -8.77 -2.40 3.61
CA LEU A 17 -7.75 -2.31 4.67
C LEU A 17 -7.57 -0.85 5.12
N THR A 18 -7.25 -0.66 6.40
CA THR A 18 -6.95 0.65 6.99
C THR A 18 -5.48 0.77 7.39
N ASP A 19 -4.98 2.00 7.38
CA ASP A 19 -3.70 2.40 7.97
C ASP A 19 -2.49 1.54 7.57
N ASN A 20 -1.74 1.07 8.57
CA ASN A 20 -0.54 0.26 8.38
C ASN A 20 -0.83 -1.06 7.65
N ARG A 21 -1.99 -1.68 7.86
CA ARG A 21 -2.36 -2.94 7.19
C ARG A 21 -2.49 -2.74 5.69
N LYS A 22 -3.04 -1.60 5.28
CA LYS A 22 -3.12 -1.22 3.87
C LYS A 22 -1.73 -1.04 3.26
N ARG A 23 -0.83 -0.33 3.93
CA ARG A 23 0.56 -0.15 3.45
C ARG A 23 1.33 -1.45 3.39
N ALA A 24 1.22 -2.31 4.41
CA ALA A 24 1.84 -3.62 4.44
C ALA A 24 1.34 -4.52 3.29
N PHE A 25 0.03 -4.50 3.02
CA PHE A 25 -0.53 -5.19 1.86
C PHE A 25 0.01 -4.64 0.54
N MET A 26 0.00 -3.32 0.36
CA MET A 26 0.52 -2.67 -0.83
C MET A 26 2.01 -3.00 -1.05
N ALA A 27 2.80 -3.04 0.01
CA ALA A 27 4.22 -3.41 -0.03
C ALA A 27 4.41 -4.86 -0.46
N LYS A 28 3.65 -5.79 0.12
CA LYS A 28 3.71 -7.21 -0.24
C LYS A 28 3.37 -7.44 -1.71
N VAL A 29 2.27 -6.84 -2.19
CA VAL A 29 1.90 -6.88 -3.61
C VAL A 29 3.00 -6.27 -4.50
N THR A 30 3.64 -5.20 -4.02
CA THR A 30 4.71 -4.54 -4.77
C THR A 30 5.97 -5.38 -4.89
N GLU A 31 6.36 -6.10 -3.84
CA GLU A 31 7.44 -7.10 -3.91
C GLU A 31 7.09 -8.22 -4.90
N ASP A 32 5.90 -8.82 -4.75
CA ASP A 32 5.54 -10.04 -5.48
C ASP A 32 5.31 -9.82 -6.97
N TYR A 33 4.75 -8.66 -7.36
CA TYR A 33 4.31 -8.41 -8.74
C TYR A 33 5.06 -7.28 -9.44
N PHE A 34 5.83 -6.48 -8.70
CA PHE A 34 6.46 -5.25 -9.21
C PHE A 34 7.94 -5.11 -8.82
N GLU A 35 8.60 -6.18 -8.37
CA GLU A 35 10.03 -6.19 -7.97
C GLU A 35 10.36 -5.15 -6.88
N GLY A 36 9.39 -4.83 -6.01
CA GLY A 36 9.55 -3.77 -5.01
C GLY A 36 9.51 -2.35 -5.59
N SER A 37 9.19 -2.17 -6.87
CA SER A 37 9.17 -0.85 -7.52
C SER A 37 7.86 -0.10 -7.27
N ALA A 38 7.91 0.89 -6.36
CA ALA A 38 6.78 1.78 -6.11
C ALA A 38 6.32 2.55 -7.36
N ARG A 39 7.22 2.86 -8.30
CA ARG A 39 6.88 3.52 -9.57
C ARG A 39 6.06 2.60 -10.49
N LYS A 40 6.39 1.31 -10.55
CA LYS A 40 5.60 0.32 -11.29
C LYS A 40 4.21 0.14 -10.65
N ALA A 41 4.13 0.06 -9.32
CA ALA A 41 2.86 -0.04 -8.60
C ALA A 41 1.95 1.19 -8.81
N GLU A 42 2.51 2.40 -8.79
CA GLU A 42 1.79 3.64 -9.15
C GLU A 42 1.25 3.57 -10.57
N THR A 43 2.08 3.19 -11.54
CA THR A 43 1.69 3.14 -12.96
C THR A 43 0.61 2.09 -13.23
N VAL A 44 0.68 0.93 -12.57
CA VAL A 44 -0.19 -0.22 -12.89
C VAL A 44 -1.46 -0.25 -12.03
N LEU A 45 -1.38 0.12 -10.75
CA LEU A 45 -2.51 0.06 -9.82
C LEU A 45 -3.07 1.45 -9.46
N GLY A 46 -2.35 2.53 -9.75
CA GLY A 46 -2.74 3.90 -9.38
C GLY A 46 -2.52 4.20 -7.90
N TRP A 47 -1.62 3.47 -7.24
CA TRP A 47 -1.33 3.67 -5.82
C TRP A 47 -0.35 4.82 -5.61
N TYR A 48 -0.60 5.61 -4.55
CA TYR A 48 0.27 6.72 -4.19
C TYR A 48 1.67 6.21 -3.83
N ARG A 49 2.67 6.65 -4.61
CA ARG A 49 4.05 6.17 -4.54
C ARG A 49 4.64 6.23 -3.12
N HIS A 50 4.41 7.32 -2.40
CA HIS A 50 4.96 7.49 -1.05
C HIS A 50 4.41 6.46 -0.07
N SER A 51 3.11 6.14 -0.14
CA SER A 51 2.50 5.10 0.71
C SER A 51 3.07 3.71 0.44
N VAL A 52 3.38 3.40 -0.83
CA VAL A 52 4.03 2.14 -1.21
C VAL A 52 5.47 2.09 -0.71
N GLN A 53 6.23 3.18 -0.89
CA GLN A 53 7.62 3.28 -0.40
C GLN A 53 7.69 3.13 1.12
N LEU A 54 6.78 3.78 1.85
CA LEU A 54 6.70 3.65 3.30
C LEU A 54 6.42 2.21 3.70
N GLY A 55 5.43 1.55 3.08
CA GLY A 55 5.13 0.14 3.35
C GLY A 55 6.31 -0.80 3.07
N LEU A 56 7.05 -0.56 1.98
CA LEU A 56 8.25 -1.35 1.65
C LEU A 56 9.35 -1.17 2.70
N HIS A 57 9.57 0.06 3.17
CA HIS A 57 10.53 0.33 4.23
C HIS A 57 10.11 -0.28 5.58
N GLU A 58 8.84 -0.16 5.95
CA GLU A 58 8.27 -0.79 7.15
C GLU A 58 8.48 -2.31 7.12
N ARG A 59 8.25 -2.92 5.95
CA ARG A 59 8.41 -4.36 5.75
C ARG A 59 9.88 -4.81 5.76
N GLN A 60 10.79 -4.02 5.20
CA GLN A 60 12.23 -4.30 5.21
C GLN A 60 12.84 -4.20 6.61
N THR A 61 12.37 -3.27 7.42
CA THR A 61 12.89 -3.00 8.77
C THR A 61 12.16 -3.79 9.86
N GLY A 62 10.95 -4.27 9.58
CA GLY A 62 10.05 -4.86 10.58
C GLY A 62 9.40 -3.83 11.51
N ILE A 63 9.61 -2.53 11.27
CA ILE A 63 9.10 -1.43 12.09
C ILE A 63 7.88 -0.83 11.40
N VAL A 64 6.74 -0.81 12.08
CA VAL A 64 5.53 -0.17 11.57
C VAL A 64 5.54 1.32 11.92
N CYS A 65 5.35 2.19 10.94
CA CYS A 65 5.14 3.61 11.19
C CYS A 65 3.71 3.80 11.74
N VAL A 66 3.62 3.95 13.05
CA VAL A 66 2.37 4.25 13.75
C VAL A 66 2.10 5.74 13.59
N ASP A 67 1.45 6.11 12.47
CA ASP A 67 0.87 7.45 12.35
C ASP A 67 -0.36 7.50 13.26
N ASN A 68 -0.44 8.52 14.12
CA ASN A 68 -1.42 8.61 15.20
C ASN A 68 -2.78 9.09 14.65
N TYR A 69 -3.37 8.31 13.75
CA TYR A 69 -4.62 8.65 13.06
C TYR A 69 -5.78 8.92 14.04
N GLN A 70 -5.75 8.31 15.23
CA GLN A 70 -6.71 8.55 16.31
C GLN A 70 -6.72 10.00 16.81
N THR A 71 -5.62 10.76 16.64
CA THR A 71 -5.52 12.16 17.08
C THR A 71 -5.91 13.17 16.01
N ARG A 72 -6.19 12.75 14.77
CA ARG A 72 -6.81 13.63 13.76
C ARG A 72 -8.31 13.73 14.04
N GLY A 73 -8.62 14.34 15.18
CA GLY A 73 -9.97 14.64 15.61
C GLY A 73 -10.75 15.26 14.46
N ARG A 74 -11.92 14.70 14.21
CA ARG A 74 -12.96 15.35 13.42
C ARG A 74 -13.37 16.59 14.21
N GLN A 75 -12.76 17.74 13.93
CA GLN A 75 -13.35 19.02 14.31
C GLN A 75 -14.61 19.17 13.44
N SER A 76 -15.75 18.79 14.02
CA SER A 76 -17.09 19.16 13.57
C SER A 76 -17.35 20.63 13.83
#